data_AF-A0A961Q061-F1
#
_entry.id   AF-A0A961Q061-F1
#
_cell.length_a   1.000
_cell.length_b   1.000
_cell.length_c   1.000
_cell.angle_alpha   90.00
_cell.angle_beta   90.00
_cell.angle_gamma   90.00
#
_symmetry.space_group_name_H-M   'P 1'
#
loop_
_entity.id
_entity.type
_entity.pdbx_description
1 polymer ?
#
loop_
_entity_poly.entity_id
_entity_poly.type
_entity_poly.pdbx_seq_one_letter_code
_entity_poly.pdbx_strand_id
1 'polypeptide(L)'
;MARPVIGIIGNAHLIDGEYPVQAVGVSNIEAVAQVTGALPLMVPALPAVGSIADLIDACDGFVFTGGRPNVHPSHYGHEATERHGAFDPDRDAVTLPLIRECVARAVPVLGICRGFQEFNVAFGGTLHPEIREIPGRQNHRMPPDGTLEEKFELRHVVRLEPGGQFHRLLGAAEIMVNSLHGQGILEPGARVVIEGWAPDATPEAIVIEEAPGFAMAVQWHPEWRAAEDPVSRALFQAFGAAVGARVAGGSAWSWRPAPGTGSEAEHGHHGAVEPLRGA
;
A
#
# COMPACT_ATOMS: atom_id res chain seq x y z
N MET A 1 23.78 14.16 -6.42
CA MET A 1 23.14 14.13 -5.09
C MET A 1 23.13 12.71 -4.58
N ALA A 2 23.16 12.49 -3.26
CA ALA A 2 22.98 11.15 -2.70
C ALA A 2 21.58 10.63 -3.09
N ARG A 3 21.45 9.30 -3.29
CA ARG A 3 20.14 8.68 -3.52
C ARG A 3 19.29 8.87 -2.26
N PRO A 4 17.99 9.22 -2.38
CA PRO A 4 17.10 9.21 -1.22
C PRO A 4 17.11 7.84 -0.54
N VAL A 5 16.95 7.81 0.78
CA VAL A 5 16.91 6.59 1.58
C VAL A 5 15.47 6.26 1.90
N ILE A 6 15.03 5.05 1.55
CA ILE A 6 13.69 4.56 1.90
C ILE A 6 13.84 3.43 2.92
N GLY A 7 13.28 3.65 4.11
CA GLY A 7 13.19 2.66 5.16
C GLY A 7 12.16 1.59 4.83
N ILE A 8 12.53 0.32 4.89
CA ILE A 8 11.63 -0.81 4.69
C ILE A 8 11.46 -1.53 6.01
N ILE A 9 10.23 -1.51 6.55
CA ILE A 9 9.92 -2.08 7.86
C ILE A 9 10.06 -3.61 7.82
N GLY A 10 10.90 -4.13 8.72
CA GLY A 10 11.13 -5.55 8.91
C GLY A 10 10.01 -6.28 9.65
N ASN A 11 10.07 -7.60 9.60
CA ASN A 11 9.25 -8.51 10.37
C ASN A 11 10.11 -9.39 11.26
N ALA A 12 9.58 -9.80 12.42
CA ALA A 12 10.21 -10.84 13.23
C ALA A 12 10.12 -12.22 12.54
N HIS A 13 11.24 -12.92 12.50
CA HIS A 13 11.34 -14.29 11.98
C HIS A 13 12.26 -15.13 12.88
N LEU A 14 12.18 -16.44 12.69
CA LEU A 14 13.10 -17.40 13.29
C LEU A 14 13.89 -18.09 12.18
N ILE A 15 15.21 -18.02 12.23
CA ILE A 15 16.07 -18.89 11.43
C ILE A 15 16.15 -20.24 12.14
N ASP A 16 15.91 -21.32 11.37
CA ASP A 16 15.87 -22.71 11.86
C ASP A 16 14.91 -22.94 13.05
N GLY A 17 13.89 -22.07 13.19
CA GLY A 17 12.90 -22.15 14.26
C GLY A 17 13.39 -21.69 15.64
N GLU A 18 14.63 -21.20 15.76
CA GLU A 18 15.23 -20.87 17.06
C GLU A 18 15.86 -19.47 17.12
N TYR A 19 16.53 -19.02 16.07
CA TYR A 19 17.30 -17.77 16.12
C TYR A 19 16.44 -16.57 15.69
N PRO A 20 16.11 -15.64 16.61
CA PRO A 20 15.30 -14.48 16.28
C PRO A 20 16.06 -13.52 15.37
N VAL A 21 15.42 -13.14 14.27
CA VAL A 21 15.94 -12.16 13.30
C VAL A 21 14.86 -11.19 12.87
N GLN A 22 15.29 -10.03 12.39
CA GLN A 22 14.47 -9.09 11.64
C GLN A 22 14.79 -9.24 10.15
N ALA A 23 13.78 -9.46 9.32
CA ALA A 23 13.98 -9.63 7.89
C ALA A 23 12.96 -8.85 7.05
N VAL A 24 13.35 -8.55 5.82
CA VAL A 24 12.52 -7.91 4.79
C VAL A 24 12.54 -8.81 3.55
N GLY A 25 11.38 -8.97 2.90
CA GLY A 25 11.28 -9.75 1.68
C GLY A 25 12.04 -9.10 0.51
N VAL A 26 12.73 -9.91 -0.29
CA VAL A 26 13.52 -9.47 -1.46
C VAL A 26 12.69 -8.60 -2.41
N SER A 27 11.43 -8.96 -2.67
CA SER A 27 10.52 -8.20 -3.53
C SER A 27 10.31 -6.75 -3.07
N ASN A 28 10.26 -6.49 -1.75
CA ASN A 28 10.18 -5.12 -1.23
C ASN A 28 11.47 -4.34 -1.47
N ILE A 29 12.63 -4.99 -1.27
CA ILE A 29 13.95 -4.40 -1.50
C ILE A 29 14.11 -4.04 -2.98
N GLU A 30 13.73 -4.95 -3.87
CA GLU A 30 13.81 -4.77 -5.32
C GLU A 30 12.83 -3.70 -5.81
N ALA A 31 11.59 -3.69 -5.34
CA ALA A 31 10.61 -2.67 -5.69
C ALA A 31 11.13 -1.25 -5.34
N VAL A 32 11.68 -1.08 -4.14
CA VAL A 32 12.31 0.19 -3.74
C VAL A 32 13.52 0.49 -4.64
N ALA A 33 14.48 -0.43 -4.74
CA ALA A 33 15.74 -0.15 -5.43
C ALA A 33 15.57 0.11 -6.94
N GLN A 34 14.72 -0.67 -7.60
CA GLN A 34 14.61 -0.73 -9.06
C GLN A 34 13.53 0.19 -9.61
N VAL A 35 12.40 0.36 -8.90
CA VAL A 35 11.28 1.17 -9.41
C VAL A 35 11.36 2.62 -8.94
N THR A 36 11.75 2.86 -7.69
CA THR A 36 11.86 4.23 -7.14
C THR A 36 13.23 4.87 -7.42
N GLY A 37 14.27 4.05 -7.59
CA GLY A 37 15.66 4.51 -7.68
C GLY A 37 16.27 4.95 -6.34
N ALA A 38 15.55 4.86 -5.22
CA ALA A 38 16.05 5.13 -3.88
C ALA A 38 16.98 4.01 -3.36
N LEU A 39 17.73 4.30 -2.29
CA LEU A 39 18.50 3.30 -1.54
C LEU A 39 17.56 2.62 -0.52
N PRO A 40 17.32 1.30 -0.61
CA PRO A 40 16.57 0.60 0.43
C PRO A 40 17.41 0.45 1.70
N LEU A 41 16.83 0.79 2.84
CA LEU A 41 17.40 0.53 4.16
C LEU A 41 16.43 -0.33 4.97
N MET A 42 16.87 -1.51 5.42
CA MET A 42 16.03 -2.34 6.30
C MET A 42 15.94 -1.71 7.68
N VAL A 43 14.72 -1.52 8.17
CA VAL A 43 14.44 -0.94 9.49
C VAL A 43 13.94 -2.06 10.41
N PRO A 44 14.69 -2.43 11.45
CA PRO A 44 14.22 -3.43 12.40
C PRO A 44 13.02 -2.89 13.17
N ALA A 45 11.94 -3.66 13.26
CA ALA A 45 10.73 -3.28 13.98
C ALA A 45 10.86 -3.62 15.48
N LEU A 46 11.90 -3.05 16.12
CA LEU A 46 12.24 -3.30 17.52
C LEU A 46 12.25 -1.98 18.31
N PRO A 47 11.35 -1.77 19.29
CA PRO A 47 11.19 -0.49 19.98
C PRO A 47 12.42 -0.08 20.80
N ALA A 48 13.27 -1.03 21.18
CA ALA A 48 14.48 -0.78 21.98
C ALA A 48 15.69 -0.30 21.17
N VAL A 49 15.64 -0.32 19.82
CA VAL A 49 16.82 -0.07 18.97
C VAL A 49 16.97 1.41 18.59
N GLY A 50 15.87 2.16 18.46
CA GLY A 50 15.91 3.56 18.10
C GLY A 50 14.56 4.24 18.31
N SER A 51 14.58 5.56 18.48
CA SER A 51 13.36 6.34 18.59
C SER A 51 12.72 6.58 17.21
N ILE A 52 11.44 6.95 17.21
CA ILE A 52 10.74 7.36 15.98
C ILE A 52 11.44 8.56 15.31
N ALA A 53 12.03 9.47 16.09
CA ALA A 53 12.78 10.59 15.56
C ALA A 53 14.05 10.12 14.84
N ASP A 54 14.81 9.20 15.43
CA ASP A 54 16.02 8.65 14.81
C ASP A 54 15.72 7.98 13.46
N LEU A 55 14.59 7.26 13.36
CA LEU A 55 14.15 6.64 12.12
C LEU A 55 13.84 7.69 11.05
N ILE A 56 13.05 8.72 11.40
CA ILE A 56 12.65 9.79 10.48
C ILE A 56 13.86 10.62 10.02
N ASP A 57 14.87 10.81 10.88
CA ASP A 57 16.10 11.52 10.52
C ASP A 57 16.99 10.69 9.60
N ALA A 58 16.91 9.35 9.68
CA ALA A 58 17.70 8.43 8.87
C ALA A 58 17.09 8.10 7.49
N CYS A 59 15.78 8.30 7.30
CA CYS A 59 15.05 7.88 6.09
C CYS A 59 14.19 9.02 5.52
N ASP A 60 14.18 9.15 4.20
CA ASP A 60 13.41 10.15 3.46
C ASP A 60 11.95 9.72 3.20
N GLY A 61 11.65 8.44 3.39
CA GLY A 61 10.32 7.83 3.27
C GLY A 61 10.31 6.40 3.78
N PHE A 62 9.13 5.81 3.96
CA PHE A 62 8.98 4.46 4.50
C PHE A 62 8.00 3.57 3.73
N VAL A 63 8.36 2.29 3.59
CA VAL A 63 7.46 1.21 3.17
C VAL A 63 7.13 0.34 4.38
N PHE A 64 5.85 0.28 4.73
CA PHE A 64 5.30 -0.60 5.75
C PHE A 64 4.87 -1.90 5.08
N THR A 65 5.66 -2.95 5.27
CA THR A 65 5.54 -4.20 4.51
C THR A 65 4.34 -5.05 4.93
N GLY A 66 3.99 -6.05 4.12
CA GLY A 66 3.17 -7.16 4.60
C GLY A 66 3.84 -7.91 5.76
N GLY A 67 3.08 -8.79 6.40
CA GLY A 67 3.58 -9.63 7.48
C GLY A 67 2.62 -10.77 7.77
N ARG A 68 3.16 -11.87 8.29
CA ARG A 68 2.34 -13.00 8.75
C ARG A 68 1.65 -12.73 10.09
N PRO A 69 2.29 -12.09 11.08
CA PRO A 69 1.60 -11.64 12.28
C PRO A 69 0.60 -10.54 11.93
N ASN A 70 -0.48 -10.43 12.69
CA ASN A 70 -1.49 -9.39 12.56
C ASN A 70 -1.26 -8.27 13.58
N VAL A 71 -1.94 -7.14 13.41
CA VAL A 71 -1.94 -6.05 14.41
C VAL A 71 -2.72 -6.51 15.65
N HIS A 72 -2.14 -6.31 16.84
CA HIS A 72 -2.76 -6.77 18.07
C HIS A 72 -4.10 -6.03 18.35
N PRO A 73 -5.20 -6.75 18.68
CA PRO A 73 -6.55 -6.18 18.79
C PRO A 73 -6.75 -5.14 19.89
N SER A 74 -5.87 -5.11 20.89
CA SER A 74 -5.87 -4.04 21.90
C SER A 74 -5.64 -2.65 21.31
N HIS A 75 -5.05 -2.54 20.11
CA HIS A 75 -4.86 -1.25 19.44
C HIS A 75 -6.15 -0.67 18.85
N TYR A 76 -7.21 -1.48 18.73
CA TYR A 76 -8.51 -1.07 18.19
C TYR A 76 -9.68 -1.54 19.07
N GLY A 77 -9.43 -1.71 20.38
CA GLY A 77 -10.47 -1.90 21.39
C GLY A 77 -11.12 -3.29 21.42
N HIS A 78 -10.52 -4.29 20.76
CA HIS A 78 -11.02 -5.67 20.75
C HIS A 78 -10.22 -6.57 21.71
N GLU A 79 -10.86 -7.62 22.21
CA GLU A 79 -10.16 -8.68 22.96
C GLU A 79 -9.45 -9.65 22.00
N ALA A 80 -8.26 -10.11 22.39
CA ALA A 80 -7.51 -11.08 21.63
C ALA A 80 -8.18 -12.45 21.66
N THR A 81 -8.29 -13.09 20.49
CA THR A 81 -8.83 -14.44 20.33
C THR A 81 -7.94 -15.23 19.37
N GLU A 82 -8.04 -16.56 19.38
CA GLU A 82 -7.30 -17.43 18.43
C GLU A 82 -7.54 -17.04 16.96
N ARG A 83 -8.74 -16.56 16.61
CA ARG A 83 -9.08 -16.09 15.26
C ARG A 83 -8.17 -14.95 14.75
N HIS A 84 -7.61 -14.15 15.64
CA HIS A 84 -6.73 -13.05 15.26
C HIS A 84 -5.32 -13.54 14.87
N GLY A 85 -4.98 -14.81 15.08
CA GLY A 85 -3.70 -15.39 14.68
C GLY A 85 -2.52 -14.93 15.53
N ALA A 86 -1.32 -14.93 14.94
CA ALA A 86 -0.09 -14.50 15.60
C ALA A 86 -0.01 -12.97 15.66
N PHE A 87 0.70 -12.44 16.66
CA PHE A 87 0.91 -11.01 16.86
C PHE A 87 2.40 -10.66 16.84
N ASP A 88 2.70 -9.40 16.56
CA ASP A 88 4.03 -8.81 16.70
C ASP A 88 3.91 -7.45 17.41
N PRO A 89 3.80 -7.45 18.76
CA PRO A 89 3.61 -6.22 19.52
C PRO A 89 4.80 -5.25 19.43
N ASP A 90 6.01 -5.77 19.22
CA ASP A 90 7.21 -4.94 19.03
C ASP A 90 7.11 -4.16 17.72
N ARG A 91 6.66 -4.83 16.64
CA ARG A 91 6.38 -4.14 15.38
C ARG A 91 5.28 -3.10 15.55
N ASP A 92 4.16 -3.44 16.19
CA ASP A 92 3.05 -2.51 16.40
C ASP A 92 3.47 -1.26 17.22
N ALA A 93 4.35 -1.45 18.21
CA ALA A 93 4.91 -0.37 19.01
C ALA A 93 5.79 0.61 18.21
N VAL A 94 6.37 0.16 17.09
CA VAL A 94 7.17 1.01 16.19
C VAL A 94 6.31 1.60 15.08
N THR A 95 5.53 0.78 14.38
CA THR A 95 4.88 1.18 13.12
C THR A 95 3.73 2.14 13.33
N LEU A 96 2.88 1.91 14.33
CA LEU A 96 1.71 2.76 14.58
C LEU A 96 2.10 4.22 14.90
N PRO A 97 3.04 4.51 15.82
CA PRO A 97 3.51 5.88 16.02
C PRO A 97 4.33 6.41 14.84
N LEU A 98 5.14 5.58 14.16
CA LEU A 98 5.91 6.02 12.98
C LEU A 98 4.99 6.50 11.86
N ILE A 99 3.90 5.77 11.56
CA ILE A 99 2.91 6.18 10.55
C ILE A 99 2.35 7.56 10.87
N ARG A 100 1.88 7.77 12.12
CA ARG A 100 1.32 9.05 12.55
C ARG A 100 2.32 10.19 12.41
N GLU A 101 3.55 10.00 12.86
CA GLU A 101 4.59 11.03 12.80
C GLU A 101 5.03 11.33 11.37
N CYS A 102 5.18 10.30 10.53
CA CYS A 102 5.50 10.48 9.13
C CYS A 102 4.42 11.30 8.40
N VAL A 103 3.15 10.95 8.60
CA VAL A 103 2.03 11.72 8.03
C VAL A 103 2.05 13.17 8.53
N ALA A 104 2.20 13.38 9.84
CA ALA A 104 2.23 14.72 10.43
C ALA A 104 3.37 15.59 9.88
N ARG A 105 4.53 14.99 9.60
CA ARG A 105 5.74 15.67 9.11
C ARG A 105 5.89 15.66 7.59
N ALA A 106 4.87 15.22 6.85
CA ALA A 106 4.91 15.07 5.39
C ALA A 106 6.02 14.13 4.87
N VAL A 107 6.45 13.13 5.67
CA VAL A 107 7.34 12.06 5.22
C VAL A 107 6.51 11.09 4.38
N PRO A 108 6.86 10.84 3.10
CA PRO A 108 6.16 9.87 2.27
C PRO A 108 6.12 8.49 2.91
N VAL A 109 4.93 7.88 2.94
CA VAL A 109 4.71 6.54 3.47
C VAL A 109 3.81 5.72 2.55
N LEU A 110 4.20 4.46 2.34
CA LEU A 110 3.44 3.46 1.59
C LEU A 110 3.16 2.24 2.47
N GLY A 111 1.90 1.91 2.70
CA GLY A 111 1.50 0.69 3.41
C GLY A 111 1.11 -0.45 2.46
N ILE A 112 1.54 -1.68 2.78
CA ILE A 112 1.30 -2.88 1.98
C ILE A 112 0.73 -3.99 2.88
N CYS A 113 -0.44 -4.53 2.53
CA CYS A 113 -1.10 -5.64 3.23
C CYS A 113 -1.25 -5.42 4.75
N ARG A 114 -0.35 -5.95 5.57
CA ARG A 114 -0.29 -5.61 7.01
C ARG A 114 -0.06 -4.12 7.23
N GLY A 115 0.80 -3.49 6.43
CA GLY A 115 1.02 -2.04 6.44
C GLY A 115 -0.26 -1.23 6.17
N PHE A 116 -1.14 -1.72 5.32
CA PHE A 116 -2.46 -1.11 5.09
C PHE A 116 -3.35 -1.18 6.32
N GLN A 117 -3.33 -2.31 7.03
CA GLN A 117 -4.06 -2.49 8.28
C GLN A 117 -3.46 -1.62 9.40
N GLU A 118 -2.14 -1.52 9.48
CA GLU A 118 -1.42 -0.63 10.41
C GLU A 118 -1.80 0.83 10.19
N PHE A 119 -1.93 1.28 8.94
CA PHE A 119 -2.42 2.64 8.64
C PHE A 119 -3.80 2.87 9.24
N ASN A 120 -4.74 1.95 9.00
CA ASN A 120 -6.08 2.10 9.54
C ASN A 120 -6.09 2.20 11.07
N VAL A 121 -5.39 1.28 11.74
CA VAL A 121 -5.31 1.22 13.20
C VAL A 121 -4.55 2.41 13.78
N ALA A 122 -3.50 2.90 13.11
CA ALA A 122 -2.74 4.07 13.53
C ALA A 122 -3.61 5.33 13.65
N PHE A 123 -4.70 5.37 12.89
CA PHE A 123 -5.70 6.44 12.87
C PHE A 123 -7.02 6.05 13.57
N GLY A 124 -7.03 4.97 14.36
CA GLY A 124 -8.15 4.59 15.23
C GLY A 124 -9.25 3.76 14.56
N GLY A 125 -8.98 3.17 13.40
CA GLY A 125 -9.90 2.23 12.76
C GLY A 125 -9.81 0.82 13.34
N THR A 126 -10.74 -0.04 12.95
CA THR A 126 -10.85 -1.43 13.42
C THR A 126 -10.62 -2.43 12.29
N LEU A 127 -10.24 -3.66 12.66
CA LEU A 127 -10.00 -4.77 11.74
C LEU A 127 -10.94 -5.93 12.05
N HIS A 128 -11.31 -6.67 11.01
CA HIS A 128 -11.96 -7.97 11.17
C HIS A 128 -10.90 -9.10 11.10
N PRO A 129 -10.92 -10.08 12.03
CA PRO A 129 -9.91 -11.14 12.07
C PRO A 129 -9.96 -12.13 10.89
N GLU A 130 -11.13 -12.22 10.23
CA GLU A 130 -11.33 -13.12 9.09
C GLU A 130 -12.46 -12.58 8.19
N ILE A 131 -12.15 -11.76 7.18
CA ILE A 131 -13.17 -11.01 6.42
C ILE A 131 -14.17 -11.91 5.68
N ARG A 132 -13.79 -13.12 5.29
CA ARG A 132 -14.70 -14.09 4.64
C ARG A 132 -15.85 -14.56 5.54
N GLU A 133 -15.77 -14.33 6.85
CA GLU A 133 -16.85 -14.62 7.80
C GLU A 133 -17.94 -13.53 7.78
N ILE A 134 -17.66 -12.35 7.21
CA ILE A 134 -18.65 -11.29 7.05
C ILE A 134 -19.59 -11.68 5.90
N PRO A 135 -20.93 -11.65 6.09
CA PRO A 135 -21.88 -11.99 5.03
C PRO A 135 -21.64 -11.20 3.74
N GLY A 136 -21.55 -11.91 2.62
CA GLY A 136 -21.33 -11.31 1.30
C GLY A 136 -19.87 -11.15 0.89
N ARG A 137 -18.90 -11.46 1.77
CA ARG A 137 -17.46 -11.38 1.47
C ARG A 137 -16.90 -12.66 0.86
N GLN A 138 -15.87 -12.50 0.05
CA GLN A 138 -15.13 -13.57 -0.61
C GLN A 138 -13.93 -14.01 0.24
N ASN A 139 -13.29 -15.11 -0.18
CA ASN A 139 -12.02 -15.52 0.41
C ASN A 139 -10.86 -14.79 -0.30
N HIS A 140 -10.16 -13.95 0.46
CA HIS A 140 -9.02 -13.15 0.00
C HIS A 140 -7.65 -13.75 0.37
N ARG A 141 -7.64 -14.94 0.99
CA ARG A 141 -6.39 -15.62 1.33
C ARG A 141 -5.75 -16.22 0.08
N MET A 142 -4.42 -16.30 0.10
CA MET A 142 -3.69 -17.10 -0.88
C MET A 142 -4.08 -18.59 -0.75
N PRO A 143 -3.96 -19.38 -1.84
CA PRO A 143 -4.05 -20.83 -1.78
C PRO A 143 -3.06 -21.41 -0.75
N PRO A 144 -3.45 -22.44 0.02
CA PRO A 144 -2.57 -23.03 1.03
C PRO A 144 -1.31 -23.65 0.39
N ASP A 145 -1.50 -24.27 -0.77
CA ASP A 145 -0.48 -24.97 -1.55
C ASP A 145 -0.21 -24.22 -2.86
N GLY A 146 0.87 -24.58 -3.56
CA GLY A 146 1.27 -23.99 -4.84
C GLY A 146 2.59 -23.23 -4.80
N THR A 147 3.07 -22.86 -5.98
CA THR A 147 4.28 -22.05 -6.18
C THR A 147 4.09 -20.62 -5.66
N LEU A 148 5.18 -19.85 -5.57
CA LEU A 148 5.07 -18.42 -5.24
C LEU A 148 4.29 -17.66 -6.32
N GLU A 149 4.50 -18.00 -7.58
CA GLU A 149 3.79 -17.40 -8.71
C GLU A 149 2.28 -17.62 -8.62
N GLU A 150 1.85 -18.85 -8.27
CA GLU A 150 0.43 -19.16 -8.07
C GLU A 150 -0.15 -18.41 -6.86
N LYS A 151 0.62 -18.29 -5.77
CA LYS A 151 0.17 -17.57 -4.57
C LYS A 151 -0.03 -16.08 -4.82
N PHE A 152 0.82 -15.46 -5.64
CA PHE A 152 0.79 -14.04 -5.97
C PHE A 152 0.10 -13.71 -7.30
N GLU A 153 -0.59 -14.66 -7.93
CA GLU A 153 -1.36 -14.39 -9.15
C GLU A 153 -2.44 -13.31 -8.93
N LEU A 154 -2.80 -12.59 -9.99
CA LEU A 154 -3.91 -11.62 -9.94
C LEU A 154 -5.23 -12.36 -9.72
N ARG A 155 -6.01 -11.95 -8.72
CA ARG A 155 -7.20 -12.68 -8.26
C ARG A 155 -8.51 -11.94 -8.47
N HIS A 156 -8.53 -10.64 -8.22
CA HIS A 156 -9.77 -9.87 -8.30
C HIS A 156 -9.53 -8.43 -8.77
N VAL A 157 -10.63 -7.82 -9.20
CA VAL A 157 -10.70 -6.41 -9.52
C VAL A 157 -10.71 -5.59 -8.23
N VAL A 158 -10.13 -4.39 -8.26
CA VAL A 158 -10.38 -3.32 -7.31
C VAL A 158 -11.00 -2.15 -8.08
N ARG A 159 -12.18 -1.72 -7.64
CA ARG A 159 -12.86 -0.51 -8.12
C ARG A 159 -12.33 0.68 -7.38
N LEU A 160 -11.84 1.67 -8.11
CA LEU A 160 -11.25 2.88 -7.55
C LEU A 160 -12.28 4.00 -7.48
N GLU A 161 -12.22 4.79 -6.41
CA GLU A 161 -13.10 5.95 -6.21
C GLU A 161 -12.92 6.95 -7.36
N PRO A 162 -13.98 7.30 -8.12
CA PRO A 162 -13.87 8.23 -9.23
C PRO A 162 -13.30 9.58 -8.79
N GLY A 163 -12.18 9.97 -9.37
CA GLY A 163 -11.50 11.21 -8.96
C GLY A 163 -10.78 11.11 -7.61
N GLY A 164 -10.64 9.94 -7.01
CA GLY A 164 -9.73 9.68 -5.90
C GLY A 164 -8.26 9.82 -6.30
N GLN A 165 -7.36 9.81 -5.32
CA GLN A 165 -5.91 9.81 -5.55
C GLN A 165 -5.45 8.57 -6.31
N PHE A 166 -5.93 7.37 -5.95
CA PHE A 166 -5.59 6.14 -6.67
C PHE A 166 -6.13 6.14 -8.11
N HIS A 167 -7.39 6.56 -8.32
CA HIS A 167 -7.99 6.67 -9.66
C HIS A 167 -7.18 7.61 -10.55
N ARG A 168 -6.78 8.78 -10.02
CA ARG A 168 -5.89 9.70 -10.72
C ARG A 168 -4.55 9.04 -11.01
N LEU A 169 -3.86 8.54 -9.98
CA LEU A 169 -2.53 7.94 -10.04
C LEU A 169 -2.43 6.84 -11.10
N LEU A 170 -3.40 5.94 -11.11
CA LEU A 170 -3.41 4.76 -11.96
C LEU A 170 -4.11 5.01 -13.31
N GLY A 171 -4.84 6.11 -13.45
CA GLY A 171 -5.55 6.47 -14.68
C GLY A 171 -6.63 5.48 -15.10
N ALA A 172 -7.19 4.73 -14.14
CA ALA A 172 -8.15 3.67 -14.38
C ALA A 172 -9.25 3.67 -13.32
N ALA A 173 -10.47 3.26 -13.70
CA ALA A 173 -11.58 3.05 -12.78
C ALA A 173 -11.52 1.69 -12.07
N GLU A 174 -10.91 0.69 -12.71
CA GLU A 174 -10.76 -0.66 -12.20
C GLU A 174 -9.35 -1.17 -12.49
N ILE A 175 -8.76 -1.91 -11.55
CA ILE A 175 -7.45 -2.55 -11.68
C ILE A 175 -7.53 -4.01 -11.24
N MET A 176 -6.65 -4.88 -11.74
CA MET A 176 -6.51 -6.25 -11.25
C MET A 176 -5.37 -6.34 -10.23
N VAL A 177 -5.60 -7.04 -9.12
CA VAL A 177 -4.62 -7.18 -8.03
C VAL A 177 -4.51 -8.62 -7.55
N ASN A 178 -3.39 -8.96 -6.91
CA ASN A 178 -3.25 -10.21 -6.15
C ASN A 178 -3.91 -10.09 -4.77
N SER A 179 -4.13 -11.20 -4.07
CA SER A 179 -4.74 -11.18 -2.73
C SER A 179 -4.26 -12.34 -1.87
N LEU A 180 -3.80 -12.00 -0.66
CA LEU A 180 -3.07 -12.91 0.23
C LEU A 180 -3.44 -12.73 1.71
N HIS A 181 -4.57 -12.05 2.00
CA HIS A 181 -4.92 -11.62 3.36
C HIS A 181 -6.19 -12.31 3.89
N GLY A 182 -6.22 -12.57 5.20
CA GLY A 182 -7.43 -13.01 5.90
C GLY A 182 -8.09 -11.89 6.69
N GLN A 183 -7.31 -10.95 7.22
CA GLN A 183 -7.81 -9.76 7.89
C GLN A 183 -8.07 -8.64 6.91
N GLY A 184 -8.90 -7.68 7.30
CA GLY A 184 -9.15 -6.47 6.53
C GLY A 184 -9.84 -5.41 7.39
N ILE A 185 -9.98 -4.20 6.85
CA ILE A 185 -10.63 -3.08 7.55
C ILE A 185 -12.11 -3.40 7.78
N LEU A 186 -12.55 -3.26 9.03
CA LEU A 186 -13.96 -3.32 9.41
C LEU A 186 -14.55 -1.91 9.43
N GLU A 187 -13.96 -1.02 10.24
CA GLU A 187 -14.31 0.40 10.29
C GLU A 187 -13.06 1.26 10.00
N PRO A 188 -13.17 2.27 9.11
CA PRO A 188 -12.07 3.18 8.85
C PRO A 188 -11.81 4.09 10.05
N GLY A 189 -10.52 4.36 10.31
CA GLY A 189 -10.09 5.32 11.33
C GLY A 189 -10.35 6.78 10.93
N ALA A 190 -10.09 7.70 11.85
CA ALA A 190 -10.17 9.12 11.60
C ALA A 190 -9.21 9.53 10.47
N ARG A 191 -9.70 10.26 9.46
CA ARG A 191 -8.95 10.64 8.24
C ARG A 191 -8.62 9.48 7.29
N VAL A 192 -8.98 8.23 7.60
CA VAL A 192 -8.78 7.12 6.66
C VAL A 192 -9.89 7.15 5.62
N VAL A 193 -9.53 7.49 4.38
CA VAL A 193 -10.46 7.47 3.25
C VAL A 193 -10.18 6.24 2.42
N ILE A 194 -11.18 5.37 2.30
CA ILE A 194 -11.14 4.21 1.41
C ILE A 194 -11.36 4.72 -0.02
N GLU A 195 -10.43 4.41 -0.92
CA GLU A 195 -10.48 4.79 -2.33
C GLU A 195 -10.48 3.57 -3.27
N GLY A 196 -10.51 2.35 -2.72
CA GLY A 196 -10.51 1.12 -3.51
C GLY A 196 -11.30 0.03 -2.83
N TRP A 197 -12.16 -0.66 -3.59
CA TRP A 197 -12.95 -1.78 -3.09
C TRP A 197 -12.88 -3.00 -4.00
N ALA A 198 -12.75 -4.18 -3.41
CA ALA A 198 -13.01 -5.44 -4.09
C ALA A 198 -14.52 -5.57 -4.44
N PRO A 199 -14.94 -6.51 -5.32
CA PRO A 199 -16.33 -6.62 -5.76
C PRO A 199 -17.33 -6.96 -4.64
N ASP A 200 -16.82 -7.51 -3.54
CA ASP A 200 -17.57 -7.80 -2.31
C ASP A 200 -17.58 -6.63 -1.31
N ALA A 201 -17.18 -5.43 -1.76
CA ALA A 201 -17.03 -4.20 -1.00
C ALA A 201 -15.85 -4.19 0.00
N THR A 202 -14.87 -5.10 -0.11
CA THR A 202 -13.72 -5.15 0.84
C THR A 202 -12.81 -3.97 0.59
N PRO A 203 -12.45 -3.16 1.61
CA PRO A 203 -11.51 -2.07 1.43
C PRO A 203 -10.13 -2.60 1.00
N GLU A 204 -9.61 -2.06 -0.10
CA GLU A 204 -8.38 -2.52 -0.75
C GLU A 204 -7.34 -1.41 -0.91
N ALA A 205 -7.77 -0.14 -0.95
CA ALA A 205 -6.88 1.00 -1.07
C ALA A 205 -7.36 2.13 -0.16
N ILE A 206 -6.44 2.71 0.61
CA ILE A 206 -6.73 3.85 1.50
C ILE A 206 -5.72 4.97 1.30
N VAL A 207 -6.19 6.19 1.55
CA VAL A 207 -5.35 7.36 1.71
C VAL A 207 -5.63 8.00 3.06
N ILE A 208 -4.66 8.76 3.58
CA ILE A 208 -4.89 9.60 4.75
C ILE A 208 -5.30 11.00 4.29
N GLU A 209 -6.54 11.37 4.59
CA GLU A 209 -7.11 12.70 4.30
C GLU A 209 -6.29 13.80 4.97
N GLU A 210 -6.14 14.94 4.29
CA GLU A 210 -5.33 16.09 4.73
C GLU A 210 -3.86 15.76 5.03
N ALA A 211 -3.33 14.65 4.51
CA ALA A 211 -1.89 14.39 4.61
C ALA A 211 -1.12 15.42 3.77
N PRO A 212 -0.13 16.13 4.34
CA PRO A 212 0.68 17.12 3.62
C PRO A 212 1.67 16.50 2.61
N GLY A 213 1.81 15.17 2.62
CA GLY A 213 2.66 14.40 1.71
C GLY A 213 2.00 13.09 1.30
N PHE A 214 2.72 12.26 0.54
CA PHE A 214 2.24 10.96 0.09
C PHE A 214 1.97 10.03 1.29
N ALA A 215 0.71 9.67 1.51
CA ALA A 215 0.28 8.76 2.58
C ALA A 215 -0.81 7.83 2.05
N MET A 216 -0.37 6.76 1.38
CA MET A 216 -1.24 5.81 0.69
C MET A 216 -0.93 4.39 1.17
N ALA A 217 -1.93 3.53 1.22
CA ALA A 217 -1.71 2.12 1.51
C ALA A 217 -2.65 1.23 0.71
N VAL A 218 -2.22 0.00 0.45
CA VAL A 218 -2.95 -0.99 -0.34
C VAL A 218 -2.95 -2.36 0.35
N GLN A 219 -4.05 -3.10 0.24
CA GLN A 219 -4.23 -4.38 0.91
C GLN A 219 -3.58 -5.54 0.12
N TRP A 220 -3.44 -5.42 -1.19
CA TRP A 220 -2.68 -6.34 -2.05
C TRP A 220 -1.17 -6.17 -1.90
N HIS A 221 -0.40 -6.97 -2.66
CA HIS A 221 1.06 -7.01 -2.63
C HIS A 221 1.68 -6.47 -3.93
N PRO A 222 1.82 -5.14 -4.09
CA PRO A 222 2.43 -4.53 -5.28
C PRO A 222 3.95 -4.73 -5.34
N GLU A 223 4.60 -5.19 -4.28
CA GLU A 223 6.03 -5.47 -4.28
C GLU A 223 6.39 -6.67 -5.17
N TRP A 224 5.45 -7.59 -5.39
CA TRP A 224 5.67 -8.78 -6.19
C TRP A 224 5.81 -8.42 -7.67
N ARG A 225 7.02 -8.59 -8.23
CA ARG A 225 7.35 -8.20 -9.61
C ARG A 225 6.95 -6.75 -9.93
N ALA A 226 7.18 -5.85 -8.97
CA ALA A 226 6.76 -4.44 -9.05
C ALA A 226 7.24 -3.74 -10.34
N ALA A 227 8.42 -4.11 -10.83
CA ALA A 227 8.96 -3.56 -12.05
C ALA A 227 8.23 -4.05 -13.31
N GLU A 228 7.47 -5.13 -13.28
CA GLU A 228 6.84 -5.74 -14.46
C GLU A 228 5.33 -5.47 -14.54
N ASP A 229 4.68 -5.35 -13.37
CA ASP A 229 3.25 -5.06 -13.27
C ASP A 229 2.98 -3.54 -13.37
N PRO A 230 2.12 -3.07 -14.30
CA PRO A 230 1.90 -1.64 -14.51
C PRO A 230 1.26 -0.92 -13.31
N VAL A 231 0.39 -1.59 -12.55
CA VAL A 231 -0.24 -1.02 -11.35
C VAL A 231 0.82 -0.79 -10.27
N SER A 232 1.60 -1.82 -10.00
CA SER A 232 2.68 -1.80 -9.02
C SER A 232 3.77 -0.79 -9.39
N ARG A 233 4.19 -0.80 -10.65
CA ARG A 233 5.22 0.13 -11.16
C ARG A 233 4.77 1.57 -10.97
N ALA A 234 3.53 1.91 -11.35
CA ALA A 234 3.00 3.26 -11.20
C ALA A 234 2.93 3.71 -9.72
N LEU A 235 2.48 2.83 -8.83
CA LEU A 235 2.39 3.11 -7.40
C LEU A 235 3.78 3.41 -6.79
N PHE A 236 4.77 2.54 -7.03
CA PHE A 236 6.13 2.76 -6.53
C PHE A 236 6.81 3.97 -7.19
N GLN A 237 6.57 4.25 -8.48
CA GLN A 237 7.08 5.46 -9.13
C GLN A 237 6.51 6.73 -8.49
N ALA A 238 5.20 6.77 -8.20
CA ALA A 238 4.58 7.90 -7.54
C ALA A 238 5.10 8.11 -6.11
N PHE A 239 5.29 7.02 -5.36
CA PHE A 239 5.90 7.05 -4.04
C PHE A 239 7.35 7.56 -4.10
N GLY A 240 8.18 7.04 -5.02
CA GLY A 240 9.56 7.48 -5.22
C GLY A 240 9.67 8.95 -5.62
N ALA A 241 8.76 9.43 -6.48
CA ALA A 241 8.69 10.84 -6.84
C ALA A 241 8.35 11.74 -5.65
N ALA A 242 7.44 11.29 -4.76
CA ALA A 242 7.12 12.01 -3.53
C ALA A 242 8.31 12.09 -2.57
N VAL A 243 9.07 10.99 -2.43
CA VAL A 243 10.33 10.96 -1.65
C VAL A 243 11.35 11.94 -2.24
N GLY A 244 11.58 11.89 -3.56
CA GLY A 244 12.50 12.81 -4.23
C GLY A 244 12.10 14.28 -4.08
N ALA A 245 10.82 14.60 -4.17
CA ALA A 245 10.31 15.97 -4.00
C ALA A 245 10.54 16.50 -2.58
N ARG A 246 10.35 15.66 -1.55
CA ARG A 246 10.63 16.01 -0.15
C ARG A 246 12.12 16.33 0.05
N VAL A 247 13.02 15.46 -0.42
CA VAL A 247 14.48 15.64 -0.28
C VAL A 247 14.96 16.91 -0.98
N ALA A 248 14.34 17.27 -2.10
CA ALA A 248 14.64 18.49 -2.83
C ALA A 248 14.11 19.78 -2.17
N GLY A 249 13.40 19.69 -1.04
CA GLY A 249 12.75 20.83 -0.39
C GLY A 249 11.54 21.37 -1.16
N GLY A 250 10.94 20.55 -2.03
CA GLY A 250 9.76 20.91 -2.81
C GLY A 250 8.53 21.09 -1.92
N SER A 251 7.56 21.92 -2.38
CA SER A 251 6.26 22.09 -1.71
C SER A 251 5.47 20.78 -1.63
N ALA A 252 4.43 20.78 -0.79
CA ALA A 252 3.47 19.67 -0.61
C ALA A 252 3.20 18.90 -1.92
N TRP A 253 3.36 17.57 -1.85
CA TRP A 253 3.18 16.69 -3.00
C TRP A 253 1.76 16.85 -3.57
N SER A 254 1.66 17.19 -4.85
CA SER A 254 0.44 17.05 -5.63
C SER A 254 0.76 16.18 -6.83
N TRP A 255 0.15 15.00 -6.92
CA TRP A 255 0.36 14.13 -8.05
C TRP A 255 -0.13 14.80 -9.34
N ARG A 256 0.76 14.89 -10.34
CA ARG A 256 0.42 15.18 -11.73
C ARG A 256 0.88 13.99 -12.57
N PRO A 257 0.06 13.46 -13.47
CA PRO A 257 0.52 12.42 -14.39
C PRO A 257 1.69 12.94 -15.20
N ALA A 258 2.67 12.08 -15.49
CA ALA A 258 3.61 12.36 -16.56
C ALA A 258 2.82 12.59 -17.87
N PRO A 259 3.17 13.58 -18.71
CA PRO A 259 2.49 13.78 -19.98
C PRO A 259 2.62 12.52 -20.86
N GLY A 260 1.48 11.82 -20.98
CA GLY A 260 1.04 10.83 -21.97
C GLY A 260 2.07 9.93 -22.69
N THR A 261 1.96 8.62 -22.45
CA THR A 261 1.84 7.66 -23.56
C THR A 261 0.35 7.42 -23.84
N GLY A 262 -0.36 8.50 -24.16
CA GLY A 262 -1.72 8.40 -24.68
C GLY A 262 -1.62 8.11 -26.17
N SER A 263 -2.02 6.92 -26.61
CA SER A 263 -2.36 6.69 -28.00
C SER A 263 -3.49 7.65 -28.39
N GLU A 264 -3.17 8.68 -29.17
CA GLU A 264 -4.17 9.44 -29.91
C GLU A 264 -4.93 8.48 -30.83
N ALA A 265 -6.13 8.09 -30.43
CA ALA A 265 -7.11 7.58 -31.38
C ALA A 265 -7.60 8.77 -32.21
N GLU A 266 -6.94 8.97 -33.35
CA GLU A 266 -7.35 9.91 -34.39
C GLU A 266 -8.85 9.76 -34.67
N HIS A 267 -9.58 10.84 -34.44
CA HIS A 267 -10.92 11.03 -34.97
C HIS A 267 -10.82 11.18 -36.49
N GLY A 268 -11.03 10.09 -37.23
CA GLY A 268 -11.27 10.12 -38.67
C GLY A 268 -12.62 10.77 -38.97
N HIS A 269 -12.59 12.03 -39.38
CA HIS A 269 -13.74 12.78 -39.86
C HIS A 269 -13.81 12.70 -41.40
N HIS A 270 -14.63 11.81 -41.96
CA HIS A 270 -15.14 11.85 -43.33
C HIS A 270 -16.49 11.11 -43.36
N GLY A 271 -17.57 11.57 -43.98
CA GLY A 271 -17.91 12.83 -44.61
C GLY A 271 -19.44 12.89 -44.70
N ALA A 272 -19.98 14.11 -44.76
CA ALA A 272 -21.40 14.36 -44.88
C ALA A 272 -21.97 13.84 -46.21
N VAL A 273 -23.16 13.23 -46.15
CA VAL A 273 -24.02 13.00 -47.32
C VAL A 273 -25.28 13.84 -47.13
N GLU A 274 -25.50 14.77 -48.06
CA GLU A 274 -26.64 15.68 -48.11
C GLU A 274 -28.00 14.96 -48.28
N PRO A 275 -29.11 15.58 -47.84
CA PRO A 275 -30.46 15.08 -48.13
C PRO A 275 -30.97 15.60 -49.47
N LEU A 276 -31.37 14.69 -50.36
CA LEU A 276 -32.15 15.04 -51.57
C LEU A 276 -33.62 15.26 -51.21
N ARG A 277 -34.14 16.40 -51.67
CA ARG A 277 -35.55 16.80 -51.62
C ARG A 277 -36.39 16.00 -52.63
N GLY A 278 -37.58 15.62 -52.17
CA GLY A 278 -38.86 15.32 -52.84
C GLY A 278 -38.95 15.08 -54.36
N ALA A 279 -39.60 13.97 -54.69
CA ALA A 279 -40.85 13.89 -55.46
C ALA A 279 -41.64 12.65 -54.99
#